data_AF-U5D051-F1
#
_entry.id   AF-U5D051-F1
#
_cell.length_a   1.000
_cell.length_b   1.000
_cell.length_c   1.000
_cell.angle_alpha   90.00
_cell.angle_beta   90.00
_cell.angle_gamma   90.00
#
_symmetry.space_group_name_H-M   'P 1'
#
loop_
_entity.id
_entity.type
_entity.pdbx_description
1 polymer ?
#
loop_
_entity_poly.entity_id
_entity_poly.type
_entity_poly.pdbx_seq_one_letter_code
_entity_poly.pdbx_strand_id
1 'polypeptide(L)'
;MASPPEPKIIYNAFNLDFPPISFKNRLQEILKRGGEPLPQDTVRSYGPPRHMVFQATVTVSGRTFQLEASRTKKDAEKSAACEALVFIDLLLNLADTLSETLRENEGLRQHQAELLAALDASRSVYERAERELLNIQNAMQALSREYELVVDANIQLCAELAAYRNEPLPPLNFNLEDLEPV
;
A
#
# COMPACT_ATOMS: atom_id res chain seq x y z
N MET A 1 -48.33 15.33 -21.59
CA MET A 1 -47.20 14.55 -21.08
C MET A 1 -45.97 14.95 -21.89
N ALA A 2 -45.04 15.69 -21.29
CA ALA A 2 -43.86 16.21 -21.98
C ALA A 2 -42.76 15.12 -21.99
N SER A 3 -42.26 14.78 -23.18
CA SER A 3 -41.13 13.85 -23.34
C SER A 3 -39.86 14.48 -22.74
N PRO A 4 -38.96 13.72 -22.09
CA PRO A 4 -37.72 14.27 -21.58
C PRO A 4 -36.84 14.74 -22.75
N PRO A 5 -36.08 15.83 -22.60
CA PRO A 5 -35.12 16.22 -23.62
C PRO A 5 -34.01 15.18 -23.69
N GLU A 6 -33.79 14.61 -24.88
CA GLU A 6 -32.68 13.68 -25.13
C GLU A 6 -31.34 14.36 -24.82
N PRO A 7 -30.40 13.66 -24.16
CA PRO A 7 -29.08 14.20 -23.90
C PRO A 7 -28.36 14.38 -25.24
N LYS A 8 -28.24 15.63 -25.69
CA LYS A 8 -27.28 16.01 -26.72
C LYS A 8 -25.89 15.76 -26.16
N ILE A 9 -25.33 14.60 -26.49
CA ILE A 9 -23.91 14.33 -26.30
C ILE A 9 -23.18 15.31 -27.21
N ILE A 10 -22.75 16.42 -26.63
CA ILE A 10 -21.86 17.36 -27.29
C ILE A 10 -20.55 16.61 -27.42
N TYR A 11 -20.26 16.11 -28.62
CA TYR A 11 -18.92 15.69 -29.02
C TYR A 11 -18.04 16.95 -29.01
N ASN A 12 -17.68 17.42 -27.81
CA ASN A 12 -16.60 18.37 -27.65
C ASN A 12 -15.38 17.68 -28.22
N ALA A 13 -14.86 18.27 -29.29
CA ALA A 13 -13.73 17.83 -30.06
C ALA A 13 -12.62 17.30 -29.14
N PHE A 14 -12.52 15.97 -29.05
CA PHE A 14 -11.22 15.36 -28.86
C PHE A 14 -10.41 15.82 -30.06
N ASN A 15 -9.51 16.78 -29.84
CA ASN A 15 -8.47 17.16 -30.78
C ASN A 15 -7.58 15.93 -30.98
N LEU A 16 -8.08 15.00 -31.78
CA LEU A 16 -7.27 13.97 -32.38
C LEU A 16 -6.57 14.69 -33.52
N ASP A 17 -5.30 15.03 -33.31
CA ASP A 17 -4.37 15.47 -34.35
C ASP A 17 -4.10 14.31 -35.31
N PHE A 18 -5.16 13.80 -35.94
CA PHE A 18 -5.03 12.94 -37.08
C PHE A 18 -4.71 13.86 -38.26
N PRO A 19 -3.57 13.68 -38.95
CA PRO A 19 -3.37 14.28 -40.26
C PRO A 19 -4.58 13.93 -41.15
N PRO A 20 -4.85 14.64 -42.25
CA PRO A 20 -5.99 14.40 -43.15
C PRO A 20 -5.85 13.08 -43.95
N ILE A 21 -5.49 12.00 -43.28
CA ILE A 21 -5.57 10.61 -43.68
C ILE A 21 -6.98 10.16 -43.28
N SER A 22 -7.75 9.64 -44.24
CA SER A 22 -9.12 9.19 -43.98
C SER A 22 -9.16 8.21 -42.81
N PHE A 23 -10.04 8.44 -41.82
CA PHE A 23 -10.27 7.56 -40.65
C PHE A 23 -10.38 6.07 -41.04
N LYS A 24 -11.00 5.80 -42.19
CA LYS A 24 -11.07 4.47 -42.80
C LYS A 24 -9.71 3.81 -43.05
N ASN A 25 -8.75 4.55 -43.62
CA ASN A 25 -7.41 4.03 -43.88
C ASN A 25 -6.65 3.74 -42.58
N ARG A 26 -6.79 4.62 -41.58
CA ARG A 26 -6.18 4.43 -40.27
C ARG A 26 -6.76 3.22 -39.55
N LEU A 27 -8.09 3.09 -39.56
CA LEU A 27 -8.81 1.95 -39.00
C LEU A 27 -8.36 0.64 -39.69
N GLN A 28 -8.25 0.64 -41.02
CA GLN A 28 -7.74 -0.51 -41.76
C GLN A 28 -6.27 -0.83 -41.45
N GLU A 29 -5.41 0.18 -41.30
CA GLU A 29 -4.01 -0.03 -40.95
C GLU A 29 -3.88 -0.67 -39.56
N ILE A 30 -4.63 -0.19 -38.57
CA ILE A 30 -4.65 -0.73 -37.21
C ILE A 30 -5.15 -2.17 -37.21
N LEU A 31 -6.26 -2.45 -37.91
CA LEU A 31 -6.81 -3.81 -37.96
C LEU A 31 -5.89 -4.79 -38.68
N LYS A 32 -5.27 -4.37 -39.79
CA LYS A 32 -4.27 -5.18 -40.49
C LYS A 32 -3.05 -5.46 -39.61
N ARG A 33 -2.53 -4.45 -38.90
CA ARG A 33 -1.42 -4.63 -37.96
C ARG A 33 -1.80 -5.55 -36.80
N GLY A 34 -3.04 -5.48 -36.34
CA GLY A 34 -3.60 -6.34 -35.28
C GLY A 34 -3.94 -7.76 -35.74
N GLY A 35 -3.83 -8.09 -37.03
CA GLY A 35 -4.24 -9.39 -37.58
C GLY A 35 -5.76 -9.61 -37.60
N GLU A 36 -6.54 -8.54 -37.39
CA GLU A 36 -7.99 -8.54 -37.35
C GLU A 36 -8.58 -8.42 -38.77
N PRO A 37 -9.80 -8.94 -39.00
CA PRO A 37 -10.48 -8.79 -40.28
C PRO A 37 -10.75 -7.30 -40.58
N LEU A 38 -10.73 -6.98 -41.87
CA LEU A 38 -11.05 -5.63 -42.36
C LEU A 38 -12.43 -5.17 -41.89
N PRO A 39 -12.62 -3.85 -41.66
CA PRO A 39 -13.88 -3.32 -41.18
C PRO A 39 -14.99 -3.56 -42.23
N GLN A 40 -16.14 -4.02 -41.76
CA GLN A 40 -17.33 -4.17 -42.61
C GLN A 40 -18.15 -2.89 -42.55
N ASP A 41 -18.12 -2.12 -43.64
CA ASP A 41 -18.88 -0.87 -43.76
C ASP A 41 -20.22 -1.14 -44.46
N THR A 42 -21.32 -0.79 -43.82
CA THR A 42 -22.65 -0.77 -44.44
C THR A 42 -23.24 0.62 -44.34
N VAL A 43 -23.72 1.16 -45.46
CA VAL A 43 -24.45 2.43 -45.47
C VAL A 43 -25.89 2.17 -45.89
N ARG A 44 -26.81 2.62 -45.06
CA ARG A 44 -28.25 2.65 -45.35
C ARG A 44 -28.66 4.08 -45.65
N SER A 45 -29.49 4.27 -46.66
CA SER A 45 -30.02 5.59 -47.03
C SER A 45 -31.54 5.57 -47.00
N TYR A 46 -32.14 6.60 -46.44
CA TYR A 46 -33.59 6.75 -46.27
C TYR A 46 -34.05 8.13 -46.72
N GLY A 47 -35.28 8.23 -47.20
CA GLY A 47 -35.95 9.50 -47.51
C GLY A 47 -35.93 9.91 -49.00
N PRO A 48 -36.62 11.03 -49.34
CA PRO A 48 -36.71 11.53 -50.71
C PRO A 48 -35.35 11.97 -51.27
N PRO A 49 -35.15 11.99 -52.61
CA PRO A 49 -33.88 12.40 -53.22
C PRO A 49 -33.34 13.77 -52.77
N ARG A 50 -34.22 14.70 -52.37
CA ARG A 50 -33.88 16.05 -51.87
C ARG A 50 -33.68 16.14 -50.35
N HIS A 51 -34.01 15.07 -49.62
CA HIS A 51 -33.90 14.97 -48.15
C HIS A 51 -33.37 13.60 -47.75
N MET A 52 -32.36 13.11 -48.48
CA MET A 52 -31.79 11.80 -48.22
C MET A 52 -30.94 11.83 -46.95
N VAL A 53 -31.12 10.80 -46.13
CA VAL A 53 -30.49 10.62 -44.85
C VAL A 53 -29.67 9.33 -44.91
N PHE A 54 -28.38 9.42 -44.61
CA PHE A 54 -27.42 8.32 -44.69
C PHE A 54 -26.98 7.89 -43.29
N GLN A 55 -27.09 6.61 -43.01
CA GLN A 55 -26.64 5.99 -41.77
C GLN A 55 -25.54 5.00 -42.10
N ALA A 56 -24.38 5.19 -41.49
CA ALA A 56 -23.27 4.26 -41.65
C ALA A 56 -23.12 3.37 -40.41
N THR A 57 -22.75 2.14 -40.69
CA THR A 57 -22.48 1.11 -39.71
C THR A 57 -21.11 0.54 -40.02
N VAL A 58 -20.21 0.55 -39.04
CA VAL A 58 -18.86 0.03 -39.16
C VAL A 58 -18.69 -1.07 -38.13
N THR A 59 -18.45 -2.30 -38.60
CA THR A 59 -18.21 -3.45 -37.72
C THR A 59 -16.72 -3.74 -37.66
N VAL A 60 -16.18 -3.75 -36.43
CA VAL A 60 -14.77 -3.98 -36.12
C VAL A 60 -14.66 -5.02 -35.01
N SER A 61 -13.93 -6.10 -35.25
CA SER A 61 -13.67 -7.16 -34.26
C SER A 61 -14.95 -7.65 -33.55
N GLY A 62 -16.03 -7.82 -34.32
CA GLY A 62 -17.35 -8.27 -33.83
C GLY A 62 -18.21 -7.19 -33.15
N ARG A 63 -17.67 -5.98 -32.91
CA ARG A 63 -18.43 -4.84 -32.39
C ARG A 63 -18.91 -3.95 -33.52
N THR A 64 -20.13 -3.45 -33.40
CA THR A 64 -20.76 -2.64 -34.45
C THR A 64 -20.99 -1.22 -33.95
N PHE A 65 -20.41 -0.26 -34.66
CA PHE A 65 -20.56 1.18 -34.41
C PHE A 65 -21.55 1.73 -35.43
N GLN A 66 -22.69 2.21 -34.95
CA GLN A 66 -23.75 2.75 -35.80
C GLN A 66 -23.97 4.20 -35.39
N LEU A 67 -23.76 5.11 -36.34
CA LEU A 67 -23.78 6.54 -36.05
C LEU A 67 -25.02 7.25 -36.60
N GLU A 68 -25.26 8.43 -36.02
CA GLU A 68 -26.34 9.36 -36.35
C GLU A 68 -26.41 9.66 -37.85
N ALA A 69 -27.64 9.79 -38.33
CA ALA A 69 -27.93 9.82 -39.74
C ALA A 69 -27.56 11.18 -40.36
N SER A 70 -26.62 11.17 -41.31
CA SER A 70 -26.04 12.38 -41.93
C SER A 70 -26.67 12.70 -43.28
N ARG A 71 -26.56 13.95 -43.73
CA ARG A 71 -27.08 14.37 -45.06
C ARG A 71 -26.23 13.88 -46.23
N THR A 72 -25.01 13.40 -45.97
CA THR A 72 -24.13 12.82 -46.98
C THR A 72 -23.59 11.46 -46.55
N LYS A 73 -23.40 10.57 -47.54
CA LYS A 73 -22.79 9.25 -47.34
C LYS A 73 -21.38 9.35 -46.72
N LYS A 74 -20.59 10.31 -47.20
CA LYS A 74 -19.20 10.49 -46.78
C LYS A 74 -19.09 10.89 -45.31
N ASP A 75 -19.98 11.77 -44.85
CA ASP A 75 -19.98 12.21 -43.45
C ASP A 75 -20.45 11.11 -42.50
N ALA A 76 -21.46 10.33 -42.91
CA ALA A 76 -21.90 9.15 -42.15
C ALA A 76 -20.74 8.14 -41.97
N GLU A 77 -20.07 7.77 -43.07
CA GLU A 77 -18.94 6.82 -43.05
C GLU A 77 -17.76 7.35 -42.23
N LYS A 78 -17.41 8.63 -42.41
CA LYS A 78 -16.33 9.28 -41.66
C LYS A 78 -16.59 9.23 -40.16
N SER A 79 -17.82 9.52 -39.76
CA SER A 79 -18.18 9.56 -38.34
C SER A 79 -18.11 8.15 -37.74
N ALA A 80 -18.73 7.14 -38.39
CA ALA A 80 -18.71 5.77 -37.89
C ALA A 80 -17.29 5.20 -37.78
N ALA A 81 -16.41 5.50 -38.74
CA ALA A 81 -15.00 5.12 -38.67
C ALA A 81 -14.24 5.87 -37.56
N CYS A 82 -14.59 7.13 -37.28
CA CYS A 82 -14.00 7.90 -36.19
C CYS A 82 -14.38 7.32 -34.83
N GLU A 83 -15.65 6.97 -34.62
CA GLU A 83 -16.11 6.37 -33.35
C GLU A 83 -15.44 5.01 -33.09
N ALA A 84 -15.36 4.17 -34.12
CA ALA A 84 -14.64 2.90 -34.03
C ALA A 84 -13.16 3.11 -33.68
N LEU A 85 -12.50 4.10 -34.28
CA LEU A 85 -11.09 4.41 -34.02
C LEU A 85 -10.87 4.91 -32.58
N VAL A 86 -11.68 5.87 -32.13
CA VAL A 86 -11.63 6.39 -30.75
C VAL A 86 -11.85 5.28 -29.74
N PHE A 87 -12.78 4.37 -30.02
CA PHE A 87 -13.04 3.23 -29.16
C PHE A 87 -11.82 2.31 -29.03
N ILE A 88 -11.16 1.99 -30.15
CA ILE A 88 -9.94 1.16 -30.14
C ILE A 88 -8.82 1.85 -29.39
N ASP A 89 -8.56 3.13 -29.67
CA ASP A 89 -7.52 3.89 -28.98
C ASP A 89 -7.80 3.99 -27.47
N LEU A 90 -9.06 4.20 -27.07
CA LEU A 90 -9.44 4.22 -25.66
C LEU A 90 -9.23 2.87 -24.98
N LEU A 91 -9.58 1.76 -25.65
CA LEU A 91 -9.35 0.42 -25.11
C LEU A 91 -7.87 0.12 -24.90
N LEU A 92 -7.02 0.49 -25.86
CA LEU A 92 -5.58 0.27 -25.77
C LEU A 92 -4.99 1.06 -24.59
N ASN A 93 -5.31 2.36 -24.50
CA ASN A 93 -4.84 3.20 -23.39
C ASN A 93 -5.36 2.72 -22.03
N LEU A 94 -6.60 2.23 -21.97
CA LEU A 94 -7.16 1.66 -20.75
C LEU A 94 -6.39 0.41 -20.32
N ALA A 95 -6.03 -0.48 -21.25
CA ALA A 95 -5.26 -1.69 -20.93
C ALA A 95 -3.88 -1.35 -20.35
N ASP A 96 -3.21 -0.34 -20.91
CA ASP A 96 -1.92 0.15 -20.40
C ASP A 96 -2.08 0.75 -19.00
N THR A 97 -3.08 1.61 -18.80
CA THR A 97 -3.38 2.23 -17.50
C THR A 97 -3.72 1.18 -16.43
N LEU A 98 -4.51 0.16 -16.80
CA LEU A 98 -4.84 -0.94 -15.90
C LEU A 98 -3.59 -1.77 -15.54
N SER A 99 -2.69 -2.00 -16.50
CA SER A 99 -1.45 -2.73 -16.25
C SER A 99 -0.53 -1.96 -15.30
N GLU A 100 -0.42 -0.64 -15.48
CA GLU A 100 0.38 0.22 -14.61
C GLU A 100 -0.18 0.29 -13.19
N THR A 101 -1.48 0.52 -13.06
CA THR A 101 -2.15 0.55 -11.74
C THR A 101 -2.07 -0.81 -11.02
N LEU A 102 -2.12 -1.93 -11.74
CA LEU A 102 -1.91 -3.26 -11.14
C LEU A 102 -0.49 -3.41 -10.59
N ARG A 103 0.53 -2.96 -11.34
CA ARG A 103 1.93 -2.99 -10.91
C ARG A 103 2.15 -2.11 -9.67
N GLU A 104 1.56 -0.91 -9.65
CA GLU A 104 1.63 -0.01 -8.50
C GLU A 104 0.98 -0.63 -7.26
N ASN A 105 -0.19 -1.25 -7.40
CA ASN A 105 -0.88 -1.93 -6.31
C ASN A 105 -0.06 -3.10 -5.76
N GLU A 106 0.62 -3.86 -6.61
CA GLU A 106 1.53 -4.91 -6.17
C GLU A 106 2.70 -4.34 -5.35
N GLY A 107 3.32 -3.24 -5.81
CA GLY A 107 4.37 -2.54 -5.07
C GLY A 107 3.90 -2.00 -3.72
N LEU A 108 2.71 -1.42 -3.65
CA LEU A 108 2.11 -0.95 -2.38
C LEU A 108 1.87 -2.11 -1.42
N ARG A 109 1.41 -3.26 -1.90
CA ARG A 109 1.20 -4.45 -1.06
C ARG A 109 2.52 -5.01 -0.52
N GLN A 110 3.59 -5.00 -1.31
CA GLN A 110 4.92 -5.38 -0.86
C GLN A 110 5.42 -4.43 0.23
N HIS A 111 5.30 -3.11 0.01
CA HIS A 111 5.71 -2.11 0.99
C HIS A 111 4.90 -2.22 2.31
N GLN A 112 3.60 -2.48 2.23
CA GLN A 112 2.77 -2.75 3.40
C GLN A 112 3.25 -3.98 4.18
N ALA A 113 3.66 -5.05 3.50
CA ALA A 113 4.20 -6.24 4.14
C ALA A 113 5.55 -5.97 4.84
N GLU A 114 6.42 -5.18 4.22
CA GLU A 114 7.69 -4.75 4.82
C GLU A 114 7.46 -3.93 6.10
N LEU A 115 6.52 -2.99 6.07
CA LEU A 115 6.17 -2.18 7.24
C LEU A 115 5.62 -3.03 8.40
N LEU A 116 4.79 -4.02 8.09
CA LEU A 116 4.28 -4.97 9.10
C LEU A 116 5.42 -5.79 9.71
N ALA A 117 6.33 -6.32 8.89
CA ALA A 117 7.48 -7.07 9.37
C ALA A 117 8.41 -6.20 10.24
N ALA A 118 8.63 -4.94 9.86
CA ALA A 118 9.41 -3.99 10.65
C ALA A 118 8.74 -3.65 11.99
N LEU A 119 7.42 -3.52 12.01
CA LEU A 119 6.65 -3.30 13.23
C LEU A 119 6.76 -4.49 14.19
N ASP A 120 6.62 -5.72 13.67
CA ASP A 120 6.75 -6.94 14.47
C ASP A 120 8.17 -7.10 15.04
N ALA A 121 9.19 -6.77 14.25
CA ALA A 121 10.58 -6.76 14.71
C ALA A 121 10.78 -5.75 15.86
N SER A 122 10.26 -4.52 15.70
CA SER A 122 10.33 -3.47 16.73
C SER A 122 9.61 -3.91 18.01
N ARG A 123 8.42 -4.49 17.89
CA ARG A 123 7.67 -5.05 19.02
C ARG A 123 8.47 -6.12 19.76
N SER A 124 9.11 -7.03 19.04
CA SER A 124 9.96 -8.07 19.64
C SER A 124 11.13 -7.48 20.43
N VAL A 125 11.75 -6.40 19.93
CA VAL A 125 12.82 -5.69 20.64
C VAL A 125 12.30 -5.05 21.92
N TYR A 126 11.16 -4.38 21.87
CA TYR A 126 10.53 -3.80 23.05
C TYR A 126 10.21 -4.86 24.12
N GLU A 127 9.62 -5.98 23.71
CA GLU A 127 9.30 -7.08 24.63
C GLU A 127 10.57 -7.70 25.26
N ARG A 128 11.70 -7.72 24.55
CA ARG A 128 12.99 -8.14 25.15
C ARG A 128 13.48 -7.14 26.18
N ALA A 129 13.45 -5.84 25.85
CA ALA A 129 13.87 -4.79 26.77
C ALA A 129 13.03 -4.79 28.06
N GLU A 130 11.71 -5.01 27.95
CA GLU A 130 10.82 -5.11 29.11
C GLU A 130 11.19 -6.28 30.02
N ARG A 131 11.53 -7.44 29.46
CA ARG A 131 12.01 -8.60 30.24
C ARG A 131 13.34 -8.31 30.93
N GLU A 132 14.26 -7.63 30.26
CA GLU A 132 15.54 -7.23 30.85
C GLU A 132 15.36 -6.25 32.01
N LEU A 133 14.47 -5.25 31.86
CA LEU A 133 14.13 -4.33 32.94
C LEU A 133 13.54 -5.06 34.15
N LEU A 134 12.66 -6.03 33.94
CA LEU A 134 12.10 -6.83 35.03
C LEU A 134 13.19 -7.65 35.74
N ASN A 135 14.12 -8.24 34.98
CA ASN A 135 15.25 -8.98 35.55
C ASN A 135 16.14 -8.07 36.41
N ILE A 136 16.43 -6.86 35.92
CA ILE A 136 17.21 -5.86 36.67
C ILE A 136 16.47 -5.46 37.95
N GLN A 137 15.16 -5.21 37.88
CA GLN A 137 14.36 -4.87 39.05
C GLN A 137 14.39 -5.98 40.11
N ASN A 138 14.25 -7.24 39.69
CA ASN A 138 14.32 -8.39 40.59
C ASN A 138 15.70 -8.51 41.24
N ALA A 139 16.79 -8.33 40.48
CA ALA A 139 18.15 -8.36 40.99
C ALA A 139 18.41 -7.24 42.01
N MET A 140 17.94 -6.02 41.72
CA MET A 140 18.05 -4.89 42.64
C MET A 140 17.30 -5.15 43.96
N GLN A 141 16.11 -5.74 43.90
CA GLN A 141 15.37 -6.12 45.09
C GLN A 141 16.09 -7.20 45.91
N ALA A 142 16.71 -8.19 45.26
CA ALA A 142 17.50 -9.21 45.95
C ALA A 142 18.71 -8.59 46.68
N LEU A 143 19.47 -7.74 46.00
CA LEU A 143 20.62 -7.05 46.59
C LEU A 143 20.20 -6.14 47.77
N SER A 144 19.07 -5.45 47.64
CA SER A 144 18.51 -4.64 48.73
C SER A 144 18.22 -5.48 49.96
N ARG A 145 17.69 -6.70 49.80
CA ARG A 145 17.43 -7.61 50.94
C ARG A 145 18.72 -8.08 51.60
N GLU A 146 19.74 -8.41 50.81
CA GLU A 146 21.06 -8.78 51.35
C GLU A 146 21.69 -7.63 52.13
N TYR A 147 21.57 -6.39 51.62
CA TYR A 147 22.06 -5.21 52.31
C TYR A 147 21.38 -5.02 53.68
N GLU A 148 20.05 -5.15 53.76
CA GLU A 148 19.33 -5.06 55.04
C GLU A 148 19.81 -6.12 56.06
N LEU A 149 20.06 -7.37 55.61
CA LEU A 149 20.61 -8.41 56.48
C LEU A 149 21.99 -8.05 57.04
N VAL A 150 22.85 -7.44 56.23
CA VAL A 150 24.18 -6.98 56.67
C VAL A 150 24.05 -5.84 57.68
N VAL A 151 23.12 -4.90 57.45
CA VAL A 151 22.85 -3.81 58.37
C VAL A 151 22.37 -4.36 59.72
N ASP A 152 21.43 -5.30 59.72
CA ASP A 152 20.93 -5.95 60.94
C ASP A 152 22.05 -6.68 61.71
N ALA A 153 22.91 -7.42 61.00
CA ALA A 153 24.06 -8.10 61.61
C ALA A 153 25.04 -7.11 62.25
N ASN A 154 25.29 -5.97 61.58
CA ASN A 154 26.15 -4.91 62.13
C ASN A 154 25.54 -4.26 63.38
N ILE A 155 24.22 -4.06 63.41
CA ILE A 155 23.51 -3.56 64.60
C ILE A 155 23.66 -4.55 65.76
N GLN A 156 23.49 -5.85 65.50
CA GLN A 156 23.68 -6.90 66.52
C GLN A 156 25.10 -6.91 67.08
N LEU A 157 26.12 -6.89 66.21
CA LEU A 157 27.53 -6.81 66.61
C LEU A 157 27.83 -5.58 67.48
N CYS A 158 27.28 -4.42 67.12
CA CYS A 158 27.42 -3.20 67.93
C CYS A 158 26.82 -3.38 69.33
N ALA A 159 25.65 -4.02 69.45
CA ALA A 159 25.00 -4.29 70.73
C ALA A 159 25.81 -5.26 71.59
N GLU A 160 26.36 -6.34 71.01
CA GLU A 160 27.23 -7.30 71.70
C GLU A 160 28.51 -6.65 72.24
N LEU A 161 29.19 -5.84 71.40
CA LEU A 161 30.38 -5.10 71.82
C LEU A 161 30.08 -4.12 72.97
N ALA A 162 28.92 -3.46 72.95
CA ALA A 162 28.48 -2.60 74.05
C ALA A 162 28.22 -3.39 75.33
N ALA A 163 27.66 -4.61 75.24
CA ALA A 163 27.47 -5.49 76.39
C ALA A 163 28.82 -5.91 77.01
N TYR A 164 29.79 -6.35 76.18
CA TYR A 164 31.12 -6.74 76.64
C TYR A 164 31.87 -5.60 77.33
N ARG A 165 31.75 -4.37 76.82
CA ARG A 165 32.37 -3.18 77.43
C ARG A 165 31.84 -2.88 78.83
N ASN A 166 30.60 -3.29 79.13
CA ASN A 166 29.93 -3.02 80.40
C ASN A 166 29.96 -4.22 81.37
N GLU A 167 30.56 -5.35 80.98
CA GLU A 167 30.80 -6.48 81.88
C GLU A 167 31.99 -6.22 82.83
N PRO A 168 31.92 -6.63 84.11
CA PRO A 168 33.07 -6.54 85.00
C PRO A 168 34.18 -7.46 84.49
N LEU A 169 35.39 -6.91 84.30
CA LEU A 169 36.56 -7.71 83.93
C LEU A 169 36.70 -8.89 84.90
N PRO A 170 36.94 -10.12 84.40
CA PRO A 170 37.23 -11.24 85.27
C PRO A 170 38.44 -10.90 86.16
N PRO A 171 38.46 -11.35 87.42
CA PRO A 171 39.57 -11.05 88.32
C PRO A 171 40.89 -11.51 87.68
N LEU A 172 41.84 -10.60 87.57
CA LEU A 172 43.19 -10.87 87.08
C LEU A 172 43.87 -11.83 88.07
N ASN A 173 43.80 -13.14 87.79
CA ASN A 173 44.58 -14.12 88.53
C ASN A 173 45.99 -14.16 87.94
N PHE A 174 46.82 -13.20 88.34
CA PHE A 174 48.27 -13.30 88.14
C PHE A 174 48.80 -14.39 89.06
N ASN A 175 48.78 -15.64 88.62
CA ASN A 175 49.64 -16.66 89.23
C ASN A 175 51.08 -16.31 88.83
N LEU A 176 51.82 -15.72 89.77
CA LEU A 176 53.23 -15.38 89.63
C LEU A 176 54.14 -16.63 89.53
N GLU A 177 53.56 -17.83 89.45
CA GLU A 177 54.23 -19.12 89.38
C GLU A 177 54.45 -19.62 87.94
N ASP A 178 53.84 -18.99 86.92
CA ASP A 178 54.00 -19.37 85.50
C ASP A 178 55.10 -18.56 84.76
N LEU A 179 55.87 -17.74 85.46
CA LEU A 179 57.07 -17.10 84.91
C LEU A 179 58.26 -18.06 85.05
N GLU A 180 58.56 -18.80 83.97
CA GLU A 180 59.82 -19.54 83.88
C GLU A 180 61.01 -18.59 84.10
N PRO A 181 61.97 -18.94 84.98
CA PRO A 181 63.11 -18.08 85.25
C PRO A 181 64.03 -18.03 84.02
N VAL A 182 64.49 -16.80 83.74
CA VAL A 182 65.40 -16.39 82.65
C VAL A 182 66.69 -17.21 82.61
#